data_AF-A0A1J5DSX6-F1
#
_entry.id   AF-A0A1J5DSX6-F1
#
_cell.length_a   1.000
_cell.length_b   1.000
_cell.length_c   1.000
_cell.angle_alpha   90.00
_cell.angle_beta   90.00
_cell.angle_gamma   90.00
#
_symmetry.space_group_name_H-M   'P 1'
#
loop_
_entity.id
_entity.type
_entity.pdbx_description
1 polymer ?
#
loop_
_entity_poly.entity_id
_entity_poly.type
_entity_poly.pdbx_seq_one_letter_code
_entity_poly.pdbx_strand_id
1 'polypeptide(L)'
;MEFIARTPPGKALDLGCGTGTNAIALARHGWRVTGVDFIPKAILAARAKAARGGFPVDFLVASVTDLSALSGPFDYVLDIGCLHALKAEDRKRYAVNLSRLLRPQAWYMLYAWLPRPWEGGVAGISTEEVESLLREDLSNVRTAIGEENGNPSAWYWFQRR
;
A
#
# COMPACT_ATOMS: atom_id res chain seq x y z
N MET A 1 -10.63 -5.15 7.59
CA MET A 1 -11.73 -4.22 7.24
C MET A 1 -12.23 -3.40 8.44
N GLU A 2 -11.94 -3.78 9.69
CA GLU A 2 -12.48 -3.05 10.86
C GLU A 2 -12.04 -1.57 10.93
N PHE A 3 -10.80 -1.26 10.53
CA PHE A 3 -10.30 0.12 10.48
C PHE A 3 -11.14 1.02 9.56
N ILE A 4 -11.31 0.63 8.29
CA ILE A 4 -12.05 1.44 7.30
C ILE A 4 -13.53 1.60 7.62
N ALA A 5 -14.10 0.72 8.44
CA ALA A 5 -15.49 0.79 8.89
C ALA A 5 -15.67 1.72 10.11
N ARG A 6 -14.61 1.98 10.88
CA ARG A 6 -14.64 2.79 12.11
C ARG A 6 -13.97 4.16 11.97
N THR A 7 -13.28 4.41 10.85
CA THR A 7 -12.61 5.68 10.57
C THR A 7 -13.41 6.51 9.58
N PRO A 8 -13.68 7.81 9.85
CA PRO A 8 -14.30 8.70 8.88
C PRO A 8 -13.53 8.71 7.54
N PRO A 9 -14.21 8.55 6.40
CA PRO A 9 -13.53 8.46 5.12
C PRO A 9 -12.88 9.79 4.72
N GLY A 10 -11.70 9.69 4.13
CA GLY A 10 -10.94 10.79 3.54
C GLY A 10 -10.36 10.42 2.18
N LYS A 11 -9.17 10.93 1.86
CA LYS A 11 -8.38 10.53 0.70
C LYS A 11 -7.56 9.28 1.03
N ALA A 12 -7.71 8.24 0.22
CA ALA A 12 -6.92 7.01 0.32
C ALA A 12 -6.06 6.78 -0.92
N LEU A 13 -4.89 6.16 -0.71
CA LEU A 13 -4.00 5.67 -1.76
C LEU A 13 -3.80 4.16 -1.62
N ASP A 14 -4.00 3.41 -2.71
CA ASP A 14 -3.72 1.97 -2.80
C ASP A 14 -2.46 1.76 -3.65
N LEU A 15 -1.35 1.40 -2.99
CA LEU A 15 -0.03 1.21 -3.60
C LEU A 15 0.12 -0.23 -4.10
N GLY A 16 0.38 -0.40 -5.40
CA GLY A 16 0.37 -1.72 -6.04
C GLY A 16 -1.04 -2.28 -6.15
N CYS A 17 -2.00 -1.45 -6.58
CA CYS A 17 -3.43 -1.78 -6.51
C CYS A 17 -3.85 -2.93 -7.42
N GLY A 18 -2.99 -3.35 -8.37
CA GLY A 18 -3.27 -4.40 -9.34
C GLY A 18 -4.57 -4.15 -10.10
N THR A 19 -5.52 -5.09 -9.97
CA THR A 19 -6.85 -4.97 -10.60
C THR A 19 -7.89 -4.21 -9.75
N GLY A 20 -7.43 -3.43 -8.78
CA GLY A 20 -8.21 -2.44 -8.01
C GLY A 20 -9.16 -3.03 -6.97
N THR A 21 -8.98 -4.27 -6.54
CA THR A 21 -9.90 -4.92 -5.57
C THR A 21 -9.99 -4.14 -4.26
N ASN A 22 -8.84 -3.73 -3.69
CA ASN A 22 -8.81 -2.99 -2.43
C ASN A 22 -9.24 -1.54 -2.62
N ALA A 23 -8.78 -0.88 -3.68
CA ALA A 23 -9.24 0.46 -4.02
C ALA A 23 -10.77 0.57 -4.16
N ILE A 24 -11.40 -0.41 -4.81
CA ILE A 24 -12.87 -0.47 -4.94
C ILE A 24 -13.53 -0.74 -3.57
N ALA A 25 -12.93 -1.60 -2.74
CA ALA A 25 -13.44 -1.83 -1.39
C ALA A 25 -13.40 -0.55 -0.54
N LEU A 26 -12.31 0.23 -0.62
CA LEU A 26 -12.23 1.53 0.05
C LEU A 26 -13.29 2.51 -0.45
N ALA A 27 -13.48 2.60 -1.78
CA ALA A 27 -14.51 3.45 -2.37
C ALA A 27 -15.93 3.05 -1.94
N ARG A 28 -16.20 1.75 -1.79
CA ARG A 28 -17.47 1.24 -1.22
C ARG A 28 -17.75 1.74 0.19
N HIS A 29 -16.70 2.02 0.97
CA HIS A 29 -16.78 2.59 2.31
C HIS A 29 -16.70 4.14 2.32
N GLY A 30 -16.89 4.79 1.16
CA GLY A 30 -16.99 6.25 1.05
C GLY A 30 -15.66 6.99 0.91
N TRP A 31 -14.53 6.28 0.82
CA TRP A 31 -13.22 6.91 0.63
C TRP A 31 -13.07 7.47 -0.79
N ARG A 32 -12.35 8.59 -0.93
CA ARG A 32 -11.88 9.08 -2.23
C ARG A 32 -10.55 8.41 -2.54
N VAL A 33 -10.54 7.49 -3.50
CA VAL A 33 -9.41 6.57 -3.67
C VAL A 33 -8.62 6.86 -4.95
N THR A 34 -7.30 6.90 -4.81
CA THR A 34 -6.36 6.77 -5.92
C THR A 34 -5.68 5.40 -5.85
N GLY A 35 -5.66 4.65 -6.95
CA GLY A 35 -4.93 3.38 -7.06
C GLY A 35 -3.75 3.51 -8.03
N VAL A 36 -2.57 3.02 -7.62
CA VAL A 36 -1.36 3.05 -8.45
C VAL A 36 -0.86 1.63 -8.70
N ASP A 37 -0.55 1.32 -9.95
CA ASP A 37 0.14 0.11 -10.33
C ASP A 37 0.99 0.35 -11.59
N PHE A 38 2.14 -0.32 -11.72
CA PHE A 38 3.03 -0.12 -12.85
C PHE A 38 2.60 -0.93 -14.09
N ILE A 39 1.69 -1.89 -13.95
CA ILE A 39 1.22 -2.77 -15.03
C ILE A 39 0.01 -2.14 -15.72
N PRO A 40 0.12 -1.62 -16.96
CA PRO A 40 -0.98 -0.92 -17.62
C PRO A 40 -2.22 -1.81 -17.81
N LYS A 41 -2.02 -3.10 -18.09
CA LYS A 41 -3.10 -4.09 -18.25
C LYS A 41 -3.90 -4.28 -16.95
N ALA A 42 -3.23 -4.24 -15.80
CA ALA A 42 -3.90 -4.35 -14.50
C ALA A 42 -4.78 -3.12 -14.24
N ILE A 43 -4.27 -1.92 -14.51
CA ILE A 43 -5.00 -0.66 -14.40
C ILE A 43 -6.21 -0.61 -15.35
N LEU A 44 -6.08 -1.09 -16.60
CA LEU A 44 -7.23 -1.20 -17.51
C LEU A 44 -8.33 -2.11 -16.94
N ALA A 45 -7.94 -3.27 -16.38
CA ALA A 45 -8.90 -4.17 -15.72
C ALA A 45 -9.51 -3.53 -14.45
N ALA A 46 -8.74 -2.77 -13.68
CA ALA A 46 -9.19 -2.05 -12.50
C ALA A 46 -10.25 -1.00 -12.84
N ARG A 47 -9.98 -0.16 -13.86
CA ARG A 47 -10.93 0.84 -14.37
C ARG A 47 -12.23 0.19 -14.84
N ALA A 48 -12.14 -0.89 -15.63
CA ALA A 48 -13.32 -1.61 -16.10
C ALA A 48 -14.13 -2.23 -14.94
N LYS A 49 -13.45 -2.78 -13.93
CA LYS A 49 -14.10 -3.36 -12.74
C LYS A 49 -14.80 -2.28 -11.90
N ALA A 50 -14.14 -1.13 -11.69
CA ALA A 50 -14.71 -0.01 -10.94
C ALA A 50 -15.91 0.61 -11.66
N ALA A 51 -15.82 0.82 -12.98
CA ALA A 51 -16.91 1.33 -13.80
C ALA A 51 -18.15 0.42 -13.77
N ARG A 52 -17.97 -0.91 -13.90
CA ARG A 52 -19.08 -1.87 -13.77
C ARG A 52 -19.75 -1.84 -12.38
N GLY A 53 -18.99 -1.52 -11.35
CA GLY A 53 -19.49 -1.42 -9.98
C GLY A 53 -20.04 -0.04 -9.60
N GLY A 54 -19.89 0.98 -10.46
CA GLY A 54 -20.27 2.36 -10.15
C GLY A 54 -19.39 3.03 -9.10
N PHE A 55 -18.13 2.60 -8.93
CA PHE A 55 -17.22 3.17 -7.93
C PHE A 55 -16.24 4.17 -8.56
N PRO A 56 -16.25 5.45 -8.15
CA PRO A 56 -15.32 6.46 -8.66
C PRO A 56 -13.94 6.29 -8.00
N VAL A 57 -13.02 5.63 -8.70
CA VAL A 57 -11.63 5.44 -8.29
C VAL A 57 -10.68 6.00 -9.35
N ASP A 58 -9.74 6.84 -8.92
CA ASP A 58 -8.72 7.41 -9.79
C ASP A 58 -7.55 6.43 -9.94
N PHE A 59 -7.46 5.74 -11.07
CA PHE A 59 -6.37 4.79 -11.33
C PHE A 59 -5.25 5.40 -12.17
N LEU A 60 -4.00 5.26 -11.70
CA LEU A 60 -2.79 5.75 -12.37
C LEU A 60 -1.85 4.60 -12.70
N VAL A 61 -1.33 4.60 -13.94
CA VAL A 61 -0.20 3.76 -14.32
C VAL A 61 1.07 4.48 -13.88
N ALA A 62 1.72 4.03 -12.81
CA ALA A 62 2.96 4.61 -12.31
C ALA A 62 3.75 3.60 -11.48
N SER A 63 5.06 3.82 -11.35
CA SER A 63 5.88 3.10 -10.38
C SER A 63 5.68 3.69 -8.99
N VAL A 64 5.59 2.85 -7.96
CA VAL A 64 5.59 3.33 -6.56
C VAL A 64 6.91 3.99 -6.15
N THR A 65 7.97 3.83 -6.95
CA THR A 65 9.25 4.53 -6.78
C THR A 65 9.28 5.92 -7.43
N ASP A 66 8.29 6.26 -8.27
CA ASP A 66 8.08 7.58 -8.84
C ASP A 66 6.59 7.95 -8.78
N LEU A 67 6.23 8.62 -7.69
CA LEU A 67 4.88 9.14 -7.44
C LEU A 67 4.82 10.66 -7.60
N SER A 68 5.68 11.24 -8.46
CA SER A 68 5.75 12.69 -8.70
C SER A 68 4.45 13.29 -9.22
N ALA A 69 3.65 12.52 -9.95
CA ALA A 69 2.33 12.91 -10.44
C ALA A 69 1.28 13.07 -9.32
N LEU A 70 1.55 12.58 -8.10
CA LEU A 70 0.65 12.69 -6.96
C LEU A 70 1.07 13.84 -6.03
N SER A 71 0.12 14.73 -5.75
CA SER A 71 0.33 15.86 -4.84
C SER A 71 0.04 15.54 -3.38
N GLY A 72 -0.82 14.55 -3.09
CA GLY A 72 -1.27 14.28 -1.73
C GLY A 72 -1.95 15.50 -1.07
N PRO A 73 -1.92 15.60 0.28
CA PRO A 73 -1.65 14.47 1.17
C PRO A 73 -2.86 13.52 1.24
N PHE A 74 -2.59 12.27 1.59
CA PHE A 74 -3.57 11.21 1.83
C PHE A 74 -3.73 10.99 3.33
N ASP A 75 -4.97 10.66 3.71
CA ASP A 75 -5.36 10.38 5.10
C ASP A 75 -5.12 8.91 5.46
N TYR A 76 -5.11 8.05 4.43
CA TYR A 76 -4.86 6.63 4.53
C TYR A 76 -4.06 6.13 3.32
N VAL A 77 -3.04 5.31 3.57
CA VAL A 77 -2.33 4.58 2.52
C VAL A 77 -2.40 3.09 2.82
N LEU A 78 -2.71 2.30 1.80
CA LEU A 78 -2.77 0.86 1.84
C LEU A 78 -1.72 0.27 0.91
N ASP A 79 -0.96 -0.69 1.41
CA ASP A 79 -0.08 -1.54 0.61
C ASP A 79 -0.37 -2.99 1.00
N ILE A 80 -0.87 -3.77 0.04
CA ILE A 80 -1.03 -5.22 0.22
C ILE A 80 -0.19 -5.91 -0.83
N GLY A 81 1.04 -6.22 -0.44
CA GLY A 81 1.94 -7.05 -1.22
C GLY A 81 2.79 -6.32 -2.26
N CYS A 82 2.99 -5.01 -2.13
CA CYS A 82 3.82 -4.22 -3.05
C CYS A 82 5.24 -4.01 -2.50
N LEU A 83 5.40 -3.37 -1.33
CA LEU A 83 6.71 -3.00 -0.78
C LEU A 83 7.71 -4.17 -0.73
N HIS A 84 7.27 -5.35 -0.28
CA HIS A 84 8.16 -6.50 -0.09
C HIS A 84 8.70 -7.08 -1.41
N ALA A 85 8.06 -6.77 -2.54
CA ALA A 85 8.48 -7.21 -3.88
C ALA A 85 9.51 -6.27 -4.52
N LEU A 86 9.73 -5.08 -3.93
CA LEU A 86 10.72 -4.11 -4.42
C LEU A 86 12.14 -4.52 -4.04
N LYS A 87 13.12 -4.09 -4.86
CA LYS A 87 14.55 -4.18 -4.54
C LYS A 87 14.94 -3.17 -3.45
N ALA A 88 16.07 -3.39 -2.79
CA ALA A 88 16.54 -2.56 -1.67
C ALA A 88 16.65 -1.06 -2.04
N GLU A 89 17.17 -0.73 -3.23
CA GLU A 89 17.27 0.64 -3.72
C GLU A 89 15.90 1.30 -3.94
N ASP A 90 14.93 0.52 -4.40
CA ASP A 90 13.57 0.97 -4.69
C ASP A 90 12.73 1.13 -3.42
N ARG A 91 12.96 0.30 -2.40
CA ARG A 91 12.33 0.41 -1.07
C ARG A 91 12.60 1.77 -0.43
N LYS A 92 13.83 2.30 -0.57
CA LYS A 92 14.18 3.65 -0.07
C LYS A 92 13.40 4.75 -0.77
N ARG A 93 13.31 4.69 -2.10
CA ARG A 93 12.54 5.67 -2.90
C ARG A 93 11.05 5.59 -2.59
N TYR A 94 10.53 4.37 -2.43
CA TYR A 94 9.16 4.12 -1.98
C TYR A 94 8.89 4.80 -0.64
N ALA A 95 9.76 4.62 0.37
CA ALA A 95 9.57 5.18 1.70
C ALA A 95 9.52 6.71 1.68
N VAL A 96 10.43 7.35 0.92
CA VAL A 96 10.43 8.81 0.73
C VAL A 96 9.12 9.29 0.10
N ASN A 97 8.64 8.61 -0.95
CA ASN A 97 7.37 8.95 -1.58
C ASN A 97 6.18 8.74 -0.64
N LEU A 98 6.16 7.64 0.11
CA LEU A 98 5.12 7.34 1.10
C LEU A 98 5.04 8.45 2.16
N SER A 99 6.18 8.81 2.77
CA SER A 99 6.26 9.87 3.78
C SER A 99 5.79 11.23 3.27
N ARG A 100 6.15 11.59 2.02
CA ARG A 100 5.73 12.83 1.36
C ARG A 100 4.23 12.89 1.12
N LEU A 101 3.63 11.74 0.81
CA LEU A 101 2.22 11.65 0.42
C LEU A 101 1.27 11.50 1.60
N LEU A 102 1.75 11.15 2.80
CA LEU A 102 0.93 11.07 4.01
C LEU A 102 0.82 12.43 4.70
N ARG A 103 -0.39 12.83 5.12
CA ARG A 103 -0.51 13.94 6.09
C ARG A 103 0.02 13.50 7.47
N PRO A 104 0.43 14.43 8.35
CA PRO A 104 0.66 14.11 9.76
C PRO A 104 -0.54 13.37 10.35
N GLN A 105 -0.28 12.38 11.21
CA GLN A 105 -1.27 11.49 11.84
C GLN A 105 -2.06 10.58 10.88
N ALA A 106 -1.79 10.59 9.57
CA ALA A 106 -2.37 9.63 8.62
C ALA A 106 -1.92 8.21 8.93
N TRP A 107 -2.74 7.26 8.52
CA TRP A 107 -2.49 5.84 8.70
C TRP A 107 -1.87 5.23 7.46
N TYR A 108 -0.88 4.37 7.66
CA TYR A 108 -0.34 3.50 6.64
C TYR A 108 -0.49 2.05 7.10
N MET A 109 -1.18 1.24 6.29
CA MET A 109 -1.37 -0.18 6.57
C MET A 109 -0.64 -1.00 5.53
N LEU A 110 0.24 -1.87 5.99
CA LEU A 110 1.08 -2.70 5.15
C LEU A 110 0.79 -4.17 5.43
N TYR A 111 0.61 -4.94 4.36
CA TYR A 111 0.77 -6.39 4.39
C TYR A 111 2.00 -6.79 3.56
N ALA A 112 2.88 -7.55 4.18
CA ALA A 112 4.11 -8.01 3.56
C ALA A 112 4.37 -9.49 3.83
N TRP A 113 4.95 -10.17 2.85
CA TRP A 113 5.55 -11.47 3.08
C TRP A 113 6.90 -11.31 3.79
N LEU A 114 7.09 -12.12 4.84
CA LEU A 114 8.36 -12.21 5.54
C LEU A 114 9.38 -12.99 4.69
N PRO A 115 10.69 -12.87 5.00
CA PRO A 115 11.73 -13.50 4.23
C PRO A 115 11.51 -15.00 4.10
N ARG A 116 11.53 -15.50 2.86
CA ARG A 116 11.45 -16.93 2.56
C ARG A 116 12.33 -17.29 1.36
N PRO A 117 12.78 -18.54 1.25
CA PRO A 117 13.49 -19.01 0.07
C PRO A 117 12.66 -18.79 -1.20
N TRP A 118 13.31 -18.31 -2.26
CA TRP A 118 12.75 -18.18 -3.60
C TRP A 118 13.83 -18.49 -4.63
N GLU A 119 13.46 -18.94 -5.83
CA GLU A 119 14.42 -19.26 -6.88
C GLU A 119 15.45 -18.13 -7.08
N GLY A 120 16.72 -18.44 -6.83
CA GLY A 120 17.82 -17.47 -6.95
C GLY A 120 18.04 -16.54 -5.74
N GLY A 121 17.37 -16.74 -4.60
CA GLY A 121 17.64 -15.99 -3.37
C GLY A 121 16.54 -16.05 -2.30
N VAL A 122 16.22 -14.88 -1.76
CA VAL A 122 15.22 -14.69 -0.70
C VAL A 122 14.18 -13.68 -1.19
N ALA A 123 12.91 -14.05 -1.15
CA ALA A 123 11.80 -13.14 -1.39
C ALA A 123 11.24 -12.61 -0.06
N GLY A 124 10.61 -11.44 -0.09
CA GLY A 124 10.01 -10.80 1.09
C GLY A 124 10.89 -9.73 1.72
N ILE A 125 10.47 -9.28 2.91
CA ILE A 125 11.14 -8.22 3.68
C ILE A 125 11.03 -8.53 5.17
N SER A 126 12.13 -8.37 5.92
CA SER A 126 12.12 -8.66 7.36
C SER A 126 11.41 -7.56 8.16
N THR A 127 10.93 -7.90 9.35
CA THR A 127 10.37 -6.92 10.30
C THR A 127 11.35 -5.80 10.59
N GLU A 128 12.62 -6.12 10.80
CA GLU A 128 13.68 -5.17 11.12
C GLU A 128 13.94 -4.23 9.94
N GLU A 129 13.88 -4.73 8.71
CA GLU A 129 14.03 -3.91 7.51
C GLU A 129 12.84 -2.96 7.31
N VAL A 130 11.59 -3.45 7.50
CA VAL A 130 10.39 -2.60 7.47
C VAL A 130 10.50 -1.47 8.51
N GLU A 131 10.84 -1.80 9.76
CA GLU A 131 11.03 -0.81 10.81
C GLU A 131 12.14 0.18 10.46
N SER A 132 13.31 -0.30 10.08
CA SER A 132 14.46 0.55 9.74
C SER A 132 14.14 1.52 8.60
N LEU A 133 13.37 1.06 7.60
CA LEU A 133 13.00 1.83 6.44
C LEU A 133 12.01 2.96 6.76
N LEU A 134 11.06 2.71 7.66
CA LEU A 134 9.91 3.60 7.87
C LEU A 134 10.00 4.45 9.15
N ARG A 135 10.86 4.06 10.11
CA ARG A 135 10.97 4.68 11.43
C ARG A 135 11.42 6.14 11.45
N GLU A 136 11.82 6.74 10.34
CA GLU A 136 12.20 8.16 10.32
C GLU A 136 10.95 9.05 10.41
N ASP A 137 9.93 8.73 9.60
CA ASP A 137 8.71 9.54 9.46
C ASP A 137 7.46 8.88 10.04
N LEU A 138 7.49 7.56 10.24
CA LEU A 138 6.35 6.79 10.71
C LEU A 138 6.66 6.13 12.06
N SER A 139 5.63 6.06 12.89
CA SER A 139 5.65 5.30 14.15
C SER A 139 4.86 4.01 13.96
N ASN A 140 5.47 2.87 14.25
CA ASN A 140 4.74 1.61 14.29
C ASN A 140 3.81 1.59 15.51
N VAL A 141 2.51 1.46 15.26
CA VAL A 141 1.49 1.33 16.31
C VAL A 141 1.21 -0.14 16.63
N ARG A 142 1.28 -1.02 15.63
CA ARG A 142 1.01 -2.45 15.78
C ARG A 142 1.69 -3.26 14.67
N THR A 143 2.18 -4.43 15.05
CA THR A 143 2.56 -5.50 14.13
C THR A 143 1.79 -6.77 14.49
N ALA A 144 1.36 -7.53 13.49
CA ALA A 144 0.80 -8.86 13.66
C ALA A 144 1.48 -9.83 12.68
N ILE A 145 2.29 -10.74 13.21
CA ILE A 145 2.94 -11.79 12.44
C ILE A 145 1.96 -12.97 12.29
N GLY A 146 1.94 -13.57 11.11
CA GLY A 146 1.13 -14.74 10.82
C GLY A 146 1.62 -15.46 9.58
N GLU A 147 0.71 -16.15 8.91
CA GLU A 147 0.98 -16.97 7.75
C GLU A 147 -0.18 -16.82 6.75
N GLU A 148 0.13 -16.85 5.45
CA GLU A 148 -0.84 -16.81 4.37
C GLU A 148 -0.43 -17.87 3.34
N ASN A 149 -1.33 -18.82 3.06
CA ASN A 149 -1.10 -19.92 2.12
C ASN A 149 0.23 -20.66 2.38
N GLY A 150 0.56 -20.98 3.63
CA GLY A 150 1.81 -21.67 3.96
C GLY A 150 3.04 -20.77 4.06
N ASN A 151 2.91 -19.46 3.80
CA ASN A 151 4.04 -18.54 3.75
C ASN A 151 4.00 -17.53 4.90
N PRO A 152 5.13 -17.29 5.60
CA PRO A 152 5.18 -16.35 6.70
C PRO A 152 4.92 -14.92 6.20
N SER A 153 4.13 -14.17 6.96
CA SER A 153 3.69 -12.82 6.59
C SER A 153 3.47 -11.95 7.82
N ALA A 154 3.35 -10.65 7.61
CA ALA A 154 3.06 -9.70 8.66
C ALA A 154 2.17 -8.57 8.17
N TRP A 155 1.27 -8.15 9.07
CA TRP A 155 0.55 -6.90 8.97
C TRP A 155 1.19 -5.85 9.88
N TYR A 156 1.26 -4.62 9.38
CA TYR A 156 1.78 -3.47 10.11
C TYR A 156 0.78 -2.32 10.02
N TRP A 157 0.65 -1.59 11.13
CA TRP A 157 -0.14 -0.36 11.23
C TRP A 157 0.79 0.74 11.70
N PHE A 158 1.12 1.64 10.77
CA PHE A 158 1.94 2.80 11.02
C PHE A 158 1.09 4.06 11.05
N GLN A 159 1.56 5.04 11.82
CA GLN A 159 1.01 6.39 11.80
C GLN A 159 2.12 7.39 11.46
N ARG A 160 1.81 8.34 10.56
CA ARG A 160 2.73 9.43 10.21
C ARG A 160 2.92 10.36 11.41
N ARG A 161 4.18 10.63 11.78
CA ARG A 161 4.55 11.60 12.82
C ARG A 161 4.19 13.03 12.43
#